data_AF-A0A7X7CBQ5-F1
#
_entry.id   AF-A0A7X7CBQ5-F1
#
_cell.length_a   1.000
_cell.length_b   1.000
_cell.length_c   1.000
_cell.angle_alpha   90.00
_cell.angle_beta   90.00
_cell.angle_gamma   90.00
#
_symmetry.space_group_name_H-M   'P 1'
#
loop_
_entity.id
_entity.type
_entity.pdbx_description
1 polymer ?
#
loop_
_entity_poly.entity_id
_entity_poly.type
_entity_poly.pdbx_seq_one_letter_code
_entity_poly.pdbx_strand_id
1 'polypeptide(L)' 'MSKSPFSDHAPAVGHAAPTFTLEAVLADGARGEVKLMDLLRQVSEKGGRGVVVYFYPEAGTPGCTQEACDFRDSLAPLQE' A
#
# COMPACT_ATOMS: atom_id res chain seq x y z
N MET A 1 -17.07 -25.23 1.65
CA MET A 1 -16.49 -23.90 1.90
C MET A 1 -14.98 -24.05 1.94
N SER A 2 -14.31 -23.92 0.79
CA SER A 2 -12.84 -24.02 0.74
C SER A 2 -12.26 -22.69 1.24
N LYS A 3 -11.62 -22.67 2.41
CA LYS A 3 -10.84 -21.51 2.82
C LYS A 3 -9.72 -21.31 1.80
N SER A 4 -9.56 -20.08 1.34
CA SER A 4 -8.47 -19.70 0.44
C SER A 4 -7.14 -19.95 1.17
N PRO A 5 -6.16 -20.62 0.54
CA PRO A 5 -4.86 -20.92 1.16
C PRO A 5 -4.05 -19.66 1.53
N PHE A 6 -4.48 -18.48 1.07
CA PHE A 6 -3.89 -17.19 1.44
C PHE A 6 -4.31 -16.67 2.83
N SER A 7 -5.30 -17.29 3.48
CA SER A 7 -5.84 -16.77 4.75
C SER A 7 -4.93 -17.04 5.95
N ASP A 8 -4.03 -18.02 5.89
CA ASP A 8 -3.28 -18.48 7.07
C ASP A 8 -2.05 -17.61 7.39
N HIS A 9 -1.66 -16.70 6.49
CA HIS A 9 -0.52 -15.77 6.66
C HIS A 9 -0.89 -14.29 6.51
N ALA A 10 -2.20 -13.98 6.51
CA ALA A 10 -2.65 -12.60 6.41
C ALA A 10 -2.33 -11.83 7.71
N PRO A 11 -1.97 -10.53 7.62
CA PRO A 11 -1.83 -9.69 8.80
C PRO A 11 -3.13 -9.66 9.61
N ALA A 12 -3.01 -9.81 10.94
CA ALA A 12 -4.16 -9.75 11.83
C ALA A 12 -4.64 -8.31 12.01
N VAL A 13 -5.93 -8.04 11.81
CA VAL A 13 -6.54 -6.72 12.04
C VAL A 13 -6.35 -6.30 13.50
N GLY A 14 -6.07 -5.02 13.72
CA GLY A 14 -5.84 -4.43 15.05
C GLY A 14 -4.44 -4.69 15.62
N HIS A 15 -3.64 -5.54 14.97
CA HIS A 15 -2.22 -5.69 15.31
C HIS A 15 -1.37 -4.72 14.49
N ALA A 16 -0.15 -4.47 14.96
CA ALA A 16 0.82 -3.68 14.21
C ALA A 16 1.03 -4.32 12.82
N ALA A 17 1.02 -3.48 11.78
CA ALA A 17 1.32 -3.93 10.43
C ALA A 17 2.74 -4.52 10.36
N PRO A 18 2.97 -5.61 9.60
CA PRO A 18 4.30 -6.17 9.43
C PRO A 18 5.26 -5.14 8.83
N THR A 19 6.47 -5.05 9.37
CA THR A 19 7.54 -4.26 8.76
C THR A 19 7.92 -4.87 7.41
N PHE A 20 8.09 -4.01 6.41
CA PHE A 20 8.73 -4.39 5.15
C PHE A 20 9.64 -3.27 4.66
N THR A 21 10.60 -3.69 3.83
CA THR A 21 11.48 -2.84 3.05
C THR A 21 11.48 -3.39 1.63
N LEU A 22 11.22 -2.54 0.65
CA LEU A 22 11.12 -2.93 -0.76
C LEU A 22 11.86 -1.94 -1.64
N GLU A 23 12.49 -2.44 -2.71
CA GLU A 23 12.87 -1.59 -3.83
C GLU A 23 11.62 -1.15 -4.59
N ALA A 24 11.56 0.13 -4.96
CA ALA A 24 10.40 0.72 -5.62
C ALA A 24 10.81 1.79 -6.63
N VAL A 25 9.89 2.09 -7.54
CA VAL A 25 9.91 3.33 -8.31
C VAL A 25 9.09 4.37 -7.52
N LEU A 26 9.74 5.48 -7.18
CA LEU A 26 9.15 6.55 -6.39
C LEU A 26 8.27 7.46 -7.26
N ALA A 27 7.52 8.36 -6.61
CA ALA A 27 6.57 9.26 -7.29
C ALA A 27 7.23 10.18 -8.33
N ASP A 28 8.52 10.48 -8.18
CA ASP A 28 9.32 11.26 -9.12
C ASP A 28 9.94 10.42 -10.26
N GLY A 29 9.66 9.12 -10.28
CA GLY A 29 10.20 8.16 -11.25
C GLY A 29 11.59 7.61 -10.89
N ALA A 30 12.21 8.06 -9.79
CA ALA A 30 13.49 7.52 -9.34
C ALA A 30 13.34 6.10 -8.80
N ARG A 31 14.37 5.27 -8.97
CA ARG A 31 14.46 3.99 -8.23
C ARG A 31 15.01 4.27 -6.84
N GLY A 32 14.41 3.64 -5.83
CA GLY A 32 14.82 3.79 -4.44
C GLY A 32 14.27 2.69 -3.55
N GLU A 33 14.36 2.91 -2.25
CA GLU A 33 13.89 1.99 -1.23
C GLU A 33 12.71 2.61 -0.47
N VAL A 34 11.70 1.79 -0.19
CA VAL A 34 10.55 2.16 0.63
C VAL A 34 10.54 1.30 1.88
N LYS A 35 10.45 1.96 3.05
CA LYS A 35 10.29 1.34 4.36
C LYS A 35 8.95 1.77 4.96
N LEU A 36 8.11 0.82 5.35
CA LEU A 36 6.80 1.14 5.92
C LEU A 36 6.91 2.07 7.14
N MET A 37 7.91 1.84 7.99
CA MET A 37 8.10 2.63 9.22
C MET A 37 8.50 4.09 8.94
N ASP A 38 9.28 4.33 7.89
CA ASP A 38 9.63 5.71 7.50
C ASP A 38 8.40 6.45 6.97
N LEU A 39 7.53 5.78 6.20
CA LEU A 39 6.27 6.35 5.74
C LEU A 39 5.34 6.68 6.89
N LEU A 40 5.16 5.78 7.85
CA LEU A 40 4.32 6.01 9.03
C LEU A 40 4.83 7.19 9.87
N ARG A 41 6.15 7.30 10.06
CA ARG A 41 6.77 8.44 10.74
C ARG A 41 6.49 9.74 9.99
N GLN A 42 6.73 9.76 8.68
CA GLN A 42 6.52 10.94 7.86
C GLN A 42 5.05 11.40 7.85
N VAL A 43 4.11 10.46 7.78
CA VAL A 43 2.66 10.76 7.86
C VAL A 43 2.33 11.37 9.21
N SER A 44 2.83 10.80 10.31
CA SER A 44 2.62 11.34 11.66
C SER A 44 3.20 12.75 11.83
N GLU A 45 4.40 13.01 11.31
CA GLU A 45 5.05 14.33 11.37
C GLU A 45 4.26 15.40 10.60
N LYS A 46 3.58 15.01 9.53
CA LYS A 46 2.72 15.89 8.71
C LYS A 46 1.28 15.98 9.24
N GLY A 47 0.96 15.34 10.37
CA GLY A 47 -0.39 15.32 10.94
C GLY A 47 -1.40 14.46 10.17
N GLY A 48 -0.94 13.57 9.29
CA GLY A 48 -1.80 12.66 8.54
C GLY A 48 -2.26 11.44 9.35
N ARG A 49 -3.23 10.69 8.81
CA ARG A 49 -3.93 9.61 9.54
C ARG A 49 -3.30 8.23 9.42
N GLY A 50 -2.60 7.93 8.32
CA GLY A 50 -2.01 6.62 8.11
C GLY A 50 -1.50 6.39 6.69
N VAL A 51 -1.11 5.14 6.42
CA VAL A 51 -0.62 4.68 5.11
C VAL A 51 -1.55 3.59 4.61
N VAL A 52 -1.98 3.66 3.35
CA VAL A 52 -2.71 2.58 2.67
C VAL A 52 -1.74 1.80 1.79
N VAL A 53 -1.71 0.47 1.96
CA VAL A 53 -0.90 -0.45 1.14
C VAL A 53 -1.85 -1.40 0.44
N TYR A 54 -1.69 -1.51 -0.88
CA TYR A 54 -2.51 -2.37 -1.74
C TYR A 54 -1.60 -3.30 -2.54
N PHE A 55 -1.96 -4.59 -2.58
CA PHE A 55 -1.26 -5.63 -3.32
C PHE A 55 -2.16 -6.10 -4.46
N TYR A 56 -1.61 -6.19 -5.66
CA TYR A 56 -2.30 -6.72 -6.84
C TYR A 56 -1.53 -7.92 -7.42
N PRO A 57 -2.20 -8.88 -8.09
CA PRO A 57 -1.57 -10.11 -8.54
C PRO A 57 -0.56 -9.91 -9.68
N GLU A 58 -0.90 -9.08 -10.68
CA GLU A 58 -0.10 -8.91 -11.89
C GLU A 58 -0.34 -7.54 -12.55
N ALA A 59 0.73 -6.88 -12.96
CA ALA A 59 0.65 -5.57 -13.63
C ALA A 59 0.12 -5.70 -15.06
N GLY A 60 -0.62 -4.69 -15.54
CA GLY A 60 -1.06 -4.62 -16.95
C GLY A 60 -2.24 -5.52 -17.31
N THR A 61 -2.88 -6.16 -16.34
CA THR A 61 -4.15 -6.87 -16.57
C THR A 61 -5.33 -5.89 -16.49
N PRO A 62 -6.45 -6.12 -17.23
CA PRO A 62 -7.58 -5.18 -17.29
C PRO A 62 -8.18 -4.84 -15.91
N GLY A 63 -8.18 -5.77 -14.96
CA GLY A 63 -8.65 -5.54 -13.59
C GLY A 63 -7.69 -4.71 -12.75
N CYS A 64 -6.38 -5.02 -12.80
CA CYS A 64 -5.38 -4.34 -11.95
C CYS A 64 -5.11 -2.89 -12.38
N THR A 65 -5.33 -2.56 -13.66
CA THR A 65 -5.10 -1.21 -14.18
C THR A 65 -6.22 -0.25 -13.75
N GLN A 66 -7.47 -0.72 -13.67
CA GLN A 66 -8.60 0.11 -13.26
C GLN A 66 -8.52 0.45 -11.76
N GLU A 67 -8.33 -0.54 -10.89
CA GLU A 67 -8.27 -0.32 -9.43
C GLU A 67 -7.11 0.60 -9.03
N ALA A 68 -5.94 0.45 -9.66
CA ALA A 68 -4.81 1.34 -9.42
C ALA A 68 -5.06 2.78 -9.92
N CYS A 69 -5.75 2.94 -11.06
CA CYS A 69 -6.13 4.28 -11.55
C CYS A 69 -7.17 4.94 -10.64
N ASP A 70 -8.19 4.21 -10.19
CA ASP A 70 -9.23 4.73 -9.30
C ASP A 70 -8.62 5.19 -7.96
N PHE A 71 -7.65 4.45 -7.45
CA PHE A 71 -6.93 4.80 -6.22
C PHE A 71 -6.12 6.09 -6.38
N ARG A 72 -5.40 6.24 -7.51
CA ARG A 72 -4.67 7.47 -7.85
C ARG A 72 -5.62 8.66 -7.99
N ASP A 73 -6.71 8.48 -8.73
CA ASP A 73 -7.63 9.57 -9.07
C ASP A 73 -8.45 10.02 -7.85
N SER A 74 -8.58 9.15 -6.83
CA SER A 74 -9.23 9.43 -5.54
C SER A 74 -8.24 9.88 -4.45
N LEU A 75 -7.02 10.30 -4.77
CA LEU A 75 -6.04 10.76 -3.76
C LEU A 75 -6.51 12.00 -2.98
N ALA A 76 -7.23 12.93 -3.63
CA ALA A 76 -7.69 14.16 -3.00
C ALA A 76 -8.53 13.92 -1.73
N PRO A 77 -9.61 13.11 -1.73
CA PRO A 77 -10.38 12.83 -0.51
C PRO A 77 -9.61 12.04 0.56
N LEU A 78 -8.48 11.40 0.23
CA LEU A 78 -7.65 10.69 1.20
C LEU A 78 -6.69 11.62 1.97
N GLN A 79 -6.45 12.83 1.45
CA GLN A 79 -5.51 13.82 2.02
C GLN A 79 -6.17 14.90 2.89
N GLU A 80 -7.50 14.93 2.96
CA GLU A 80 -8.30 15.73 3.90
C GLU A 80 -8.16 15.21 5.33
#